data_AF-A0A109MWP5-F1
#
_entry.id   AF-A0A109MWP5-F1
#
_cell.length_a   1.000
_cell.length_b   1.000
_cell.length_c   1.000
_cell.angle_alpha   90.00
_cell.angle_beta   90.00
_cell.angle_gamma   90.00
#
_symmetry.space_group_name_H-M   'P 1'
#
loop_
_entity.id
_entity.type
_entity.pdbx_description
1 polymer ?
#
loop_
_entity_poly.entity_id
_entity_poly.type
_entity_poly.pdbx_seq_one_letter_code
_entity_poly.pdbx_strand_id
1 'polypeptide(L)'
;MEEMEAVAFQIISNVGTAKSLVMEALYEARDGRYDAAEEKLKESRTYMLEGHHAHAALIQQEASGQKVEFSLLLMHAEDQMMSAETISDLVAEMIKMYQEMRQK
;
A
#
# COMPACT_ATOMS: atom_id res chain seq x y z
N MET A 1 -10.58 2.42 -22.34
CA MET A 1 -9.95 2.96 -21.12
C MET A 1 -8.71 3.66 -21.60
N GLU A 2 -8.57 4.96 -21.32
CA GLU A 2 -7.35 5.68 -21.69
C GLU A 2 -6.17 5.07 -20.90
N GLU A 3 -4.97 5.07 -21.48
CA GLU A 3 -3.78 4.39 -20.91
C GLU A 3 -3.50 4.86 -19.46
N MET A 4 -3.68 6.15 -19.20
CA MET A 4 -3.52 6.75 -17.86
C MET A 4 -4.57 6.27 -16.84
N GLU A 5 -5.82 6.09 -17.26
CA GLU A 5 -6.88 5.60 -16.38
C GLU A 5 -6.59 4.16 -15.96
N ALA A 6 -6.12 3.33 -16.90
CA ALA A 6 -5.76 1.94 -16.62
C ALA A 6 -4.63 1.84 -15.59
N VAL A 7 -3.59 2.69 -15.71
CA VAL A 7 -2.50 2.75 -14.73
C VAL A 7 -3.02 3.21 -13.36
N ALA A 8 -3.85 4.24 -13.32
CA ALA A 8 -4.43 4.73 -12.06
C ALA A 8 -5.30 3.65 -11.38
N PHE A 9 -6.12 2.91 -12.12
CA PHE A 9 -6.90 1.80 -11.58
C PHE A 9 -6.02 0.65 -11.08
N GLN A 10 -4.94 0.34 -11.79
CA GLN A 10 -3.97 -0.66 -11.34
C GLN A 10 -3.34 -0.27 -10.01
N ILE A 11 -2.93 1.00 -9.85
CA ILE A 11 -2.42 1.52 -8.58
C ILE A 11 -3.50 1.39 -7.50
N ILE A 12 -4.67 2.00 -7.70
CA ILE A 12 -5.76 2.05 -6.72
C ILE A 12 -6.15 0.65 -6.23
N SER A 13 -6.30 -0.31 -7.15
CA SER A 13 -6.71 -1.68 -6.80
C SER A 13 -5.67 -2.37 -5.94
N ASN A 14 -4.39 -2.28 -6.31
CA ASN A 14 -3.32 -2.94 -5.56
C ASN A 14 -3.08 -2.29 -4.20
N VAL A 15 -2.94 -0.97 -4.15
CA VAL A 15 -2.67 -0.25 -2.88
C VAL A 15 -3.88 -0.31 -1.94
N GLY A 16 -5.11 -0.34 -2.48
CA GLY A 16 -6.34 -0.55 -1.71
C GLY A 16 -6.40 -1.93 -1.06
N THR A 17 -6.01 -2.98 -1.78
CA THR A 17 -5.88 -4.34 -1.23
C THR A 17 -4.77 -4.39 -0.17
N ALA A 18 -3.59 -3.81 -0.46
CA ALA A 18 -2.49 -3.75 0.50
C ALA A 18 -2.90 -3.06 1.81
N LYS A 19 -3.56 -1.91 1.72
CA LYS A 19 -4.08 -1.18 2.89
C LYS A 19 -5.09 -2.00 3.69
N SER A 20 -5.96 -2.74 3.02
CA SER A 20 -6.95 -3.61 3.68
C SER A 20 -6.25 -4.72 4.48
N LEU A 21 -5.30 -5.42 3.85
CA LEU A 21 -4.49 -6.46 4.49
C LEU A 21 -3.68 -5.93 5.70
N VAL A 22 -3.14 -4.72 5.60
CA VAL A 22 -2.45 -4.05 6.71
C VAL A 22 -3.40 -3.80 7.89
N MET A 23 -4.61 -3.28 7.62
CA MET A 23 -5.59 -3.05 8.68
C MET A 23 -6.07 -4.37 9.30
N GLU A 24 -6.24 -5.41 8.50
CA GLU A 24 -6.54 -6.75 9.01
C GLU A 24 -5.40 -7.29 9.89
N ALA A 25 -4.13 -7.10 9.51
CA ALA A 25 -2.98 -7.48 10.33
C ALA A 25 -3.00 -6.79 11.71
N LEU A 26 -3.36 -5.50 11.75
CA LEU A 26 -3.54 -4.78 13.01
C LEU A 26 -4.62 -5.43 13.88
N TYR A 27 -5.75 -5.83 13.30
CA TYR A 27 -6.85 -6.47 14.03
C TYR A 27 -6.45 -7.85 14.55
N GLU A 28 -5.74 -8.65 13.75
CA GLU A 28 -5.18 -9.95 14.17
C GLU A 28 -4.23 -9.78 15.37
N ALA A 29 -3.31 -8.81 15.29
CA ALA A 29 -2.36 -8.53 16.37
C ALA A 29 -3.03 -8.02 17.64
N ARG A 30 -4.07 -7.18 17.53
CA ARG A 30 -4.88 -6.72 18.67
C ARG A 30 -5.48 -7.90 19.44
N ASP A 31 -5.90 -8.94 18.73
CA ASP A 31 -6.45 -10.16 19.32
C ASP A 31 -5.36 -11.13 19.81
N GLY A 32 -4.08 -10.87 19.50
CA GLY A 32 -2.92 -11.68 19.88
C GLY A 32 -2.55 -12.77 18.87
N ARG A 33 -3.13 -12.72 17.67
CA ARG A 33 -2.85 -13.66 16.57
C ARG A 33 -1.69 -13.12 15.73
N TYR A 34 -0.49 -13.10 16.31
CA TYR A 34 0.67 -12.42 15.70
C TYR A 34 1.19 -13.11 14.43
N ASP A 35 1.13 -14.44 14.36
CA ASP A 35 1.52 -15.17 13.15
C ASP A 35 0.62 -14.79 11.96
N ALA A 36 -0.69 -14.73 12.19
CA ALA A 36 -1.67 -14.29 11.19
C ALA A 36 -1.47 -12.81 10.80
N ALA A 37 -1.12 -11.95 11.75
CA ALA A 37 -0.78 -10.57 11.47
C ALA A 37 0.47 -10.47 10.56
N GLU A 38 1.50 -11.27 10.82
CA GLU A 38 2.72 -11.27 10.00
C GLU A 38 2.47 -11.80 8.59
N GLU A 39 1.65 -12.85 8.44
CA GLU A 39 1.23 -13.36 7.12
C GLU A 39 0.52 -12.28 6.30
N LYS A 40 -0.43 -11.56 6.91
CA LYS A 40 -1.14 -10.46 6.25
C LYS A 40 -0.23 -9.29 5.87
N LEU A 41 0.75 -8.95 6.70
CA LEU A 41 1.76 -7.95 6.33
C LEU A 41 2.67 -8.43 5.20
N LYS A 42 2.96 -9.73 5.09
CA LYS A 42 3.72 -10.28 3.96
C LYS A 42 2.91 -10.18 2.67
N GLU A 43 1.63 -10.52 2.73
CA GLU A 43 0.72 -10.42 1.59
C GLU A 43 0.48 -8.96 1.19
N SER A 44 0.33 -8.04 2.14
CA SER A 44 0.15 -6.62 1.80
C SER A 44 1.33 -6.05 1.03
N ARG A 45 2.56 -6.46 1.37
CA ARG A 45 3.77 -6.05 0.66
C ARG A 45 3.80 -6.50 -0.79
N THR A 46 3.25 -7.67 -1.13
CA THR A 46 3.21 -8.11 -2.53
C THR A 46 2.30 -7.23 -3.36
N TYR A 47 1.12 -6.88 -2.83
CA TYR A 47 0.22 -5.95 -3.52
C TYR A 47 0.80 -4.54 -3.58
N MET A 48 1.44 -4.06 -2.51
CA MET A 48 2.07 -2.73 -2.51
C MET A 48 3.15 -2.64 -3.60
N LEU A 49 3.95 -3.69 -3.76
CA LEU A 49 5.00 -3.77 -4.78
C LEU A 49 4.43 -3.66 -6.20
N GLU A 50 3.31 -4.33 -6.50
CA GLU A 50 2.63 -4.21 -7.80
C GLU A 50 2.14 -2.77 -8.06
N GLY A 51 1.62 -2.10 -7.03
CA GLY A 51 1.29 -0.66 -7.09
C GLY A 51 2.52 0.19 -7.42
N HIS A 52 3.62 -0.02 -6.71
CA HIS A 52 4.89 0.70 -6.94
C HIS A 52 5.47 0.49 -8.32
N HIS A 53 5.34 -0.71 -8.91
CA HIS A 53 5.81 -0.95 -10.27
C HIS A 53 5.08 -0.06 -11.28
N ALA A 54 3.77 0.09 -11.14
CA ALA A 54 2.98 0.98 -11.99
C ALA A 54 3.37 2.45 -11.80
N HIS A 55 3.54 2.91 -10.55
CA HIS A 55 3.99 4.27 -10.25
C HIS A 55 5.41 4.56 -10.77
N ALA A 56 6.36 3.65 -10.53
CA ALA A 56 7.74 3.80 -10.97
C ALA A 56 7.85 3.88 -12.50
N ALA A 57 6.98 3.18 -13.23
CA ALA A 57 6.92 3.30 -14.69
C ALA A 57 6.52 4.71 -15.15
N LEU A 58 5.58 5.37 -14.46
CA LEU A 58 5.19 6.76 -14.74
C LEU A 58 6.34 7.73 -14.45
N ILE A 59 7.04 7.56 -13.33
CA ILE A 59 8.23 8.37 -13.01
C ILE A 59 9.32 8.19 -14.07
N GLN A 60 9.57 6.96 -14.51
CA GLN A 60 10.56 6.66 -15.54
C GLN A 60 10.18 7.26 -16.90
N GLN A 61 8.88 7.24 -17.23
CA GLN A 61 8.33 7.87 -18.42
C GLN A 61 8.55 9.39 -18.39
N GLU A 62 8.18 10.04 -17.29
CA GLU A 62 8.40 11.48 -17.11
C GLU A 62 9.88 11.85 -17.19
N ALA A 63 10.75 11.10 -16.50
CA ALA A 63 12.20 11.29 -16.53
C ALA A 63 12.81 11.08 -17.93
N SER A 64 12.16 10.30 -18.80
CA SER A 64 12.59 10.12 -20.20
C SER A 64 12.23 11.29 -21.12
N GLY A 65 11.57 12.33 -20.59
CA GLY A 65 11.14 13.51 -21.33
C GLY A 65 9.73 13.39 -21.94
N GLN A 66 9.01 12.31 -21.65
CA GLN A 66 7.61 12.15 -22.02
C GLN A 66 6.72 12.74 -20.94
N LYS A 67 6.00 13.82 -21.26
CA LYS A 67 5.15 14.49 -20.28
C LYS A 67 4.02 13.55 -19.82
N VAL A 68 3.90 13.38 -18.51
CA VAL A 68 2.74 12.76 -17.86
C VAL A 68 1.67 13.83 -17.72
N GLU A 69 0.53 13.66 -18.39
CA GLU A 69 -0.56 14.64 -18.32
C GLU A 69 -1.28 14.57 -16.96
N PHE A 70 -1.73 15.74 -16.50
CA PHE A 70 -2.48 15.82 -15.25
C PHE A 70 -3.77 15.02 -15.33
N SER A 71 -4.02 14.20 -14.31
CA SER A 71 -5.26 13.45 -14.14
C SER A 71 -5.65 13.47 -12.67
N LEU A 72 -6.89 13.90 -12.38
CA LEU A 72 -7.43 13.86 -11.01
C LEU A 72 -7.50 12.42 -10.49
N LEU A 73 -7.75 11.45 -11.38
CA LEU A 73 -7.77 10.04 -11.02
C LEU A 73 -6.36 9.52 -10.70
N LEU A 74 -5.34 9.95 -11.44
CA LEU A 74 -3.95 9.61 -11.11
C LEU A 74 -3.55 10.23 -9.78
N MET A 75 -3.83 11.52 -9.56
CA MET A 75 -3.59 12.19 -8.28
C MET A 75 -4.24 11.43 -7.11
N HIS A 76 -5.50 10.98 -7.28
CA HIS A 76 -6.16 10.15 -6.29
C HIS A 76 -5.45 8.81 -6.06
N ALA A 77 -4.92 8.18 -7.11
CA ALA A 77 -4.16 6.94 -7.00
C ALA A 77 -2.86 7.13 -6.21
N GLU A 78 -2.12 8.21 -6.47
CA GLU A 78 -0.91 8.60 -5.73
C GLU A 78 -1.21 8.86 -4.25
N ASP A 79 -2.30 9.59 -3.95
CA ASP A 79 -2.77 9.84 -2.59
C ASP A 79 -3.09 8.53 -1.84
N GLN A 80 -3.75 7.57 -2.50
CA GLN A 80 -4.04 6.26 -1.92
C GLN A 80 -2.76 5.46 -1.65
N MET A 81 -1.78 5.50 -2.56
CA MET A 81 -0.50 4.83 -2.40
C MET A 81 0.25 5.36 -1.17
N MET A 82 0.48 6.67 -1.12
CA MET A 82 1.21 7.32 -0.02
C MET A 82 0.50 7.10 1.33
N SER A 83 -0.84 7.15 1.33
CA SER A 83 -1.65 6.81 2.51
C SER A 83 -1.40 5.38 2.98
N ALA A 84 -1.39 4.42 2.05
CA ALA A 84 -1.25 3.01 2.38
C ALA A 84 0.16 2.67 2.88
N GLU A 85 1.22 3.28 2.32
CA GLU A 85 2.59 3.17 2.83
C GLU A 85 2.69 3.68 4.28
N THR A 86 2.23 4.91 4.51
CA THR A 86 2.30 5.53 5.85
C THR A 86 1.55 4.69 6.88
N ILE A 87 0.37 4.17 6.51
CA ILE A 87 -0.40 3.28 7.40
C ILE A 87 0.34 1.96 7.65
N SER A 88 1.01 1.40 6.63
CA SER A 88 1.79 0.17 6.78
C SER A 88 2.91 0.32 7.80
N ASP A 89 3.67 1.41 7.74
CA ASP A 89 4.76 1.69 8.67
C ASP A 89 4.23 1.86 10.10
N LEU A 90 3.16 2.64 10.27
CA LEU A 90 2.55 2.86 11.59
C LEU A 90 1.98 1.57 12.17
N VAL A 91 1.29 0.75 11.36
CA VAL A 91 0.73 -0.52 11.82
C VAL A 91 1.82 -1.50 12.21
N ALA A 92 2.94 -1.57 11.48
CA ALA A 92 4.06 -2.41 11.85
C ALA A 92 4.59 -2.08 13.26
N GLU A 93 4.72 -0.79 13.59
CA GLU A 93 5.10 -0.35 14.94
C GLU A 93 4.01 -0.64 15.98
N MET A 94 2.73 -0.43 15.65
CA MET A 94 1.62 -0.78 16.56
C MET A 94 1.56 -2.27 16.90
N ILE A 95 1.88 -3.15 15.96
CA ILE A 95 1.93 -4.60 16.18
C ILE A 95 3.04 -4.94 17.18
N LYS A 96 4.23 -4.36 17.03
CA LYS A 96 5.33 -4.51 18.01
C LYS A 96 4.91 -4.02 19.39
N MET A 97 4.25 -2.85 19.47
CA MET A 97 3.72 -2.33 20.73
C MET A 97 2.74 -3.30 21.39
N TYR A 98 1.82 -3.90 20.64
CA TYR A 98 0.89 -4.91 21.18
C TYR A 98 1.63 -6.14 21.71
N GLN A 99 2.68 -6.61 21.04
CA GLN A 99 3.50 -7.74 21.50
C GLN A 99 4.19 -7.42 22.83
N GLU A 100 4.83 -6.25 22.93
CA GLU A 100 5.53 -5.81 24.16
C GLU A 100 4.57 -5.61 25.33
N MET A 101 3.38 -5.06 25.07
CA MET A 101 2.36 -4.83 26.11
C MET A 101 1.80 -6.13 26.69
N ARG A 102 1.73 -7.22 25.91
CA ARG A 102 1.23 -8.53 26.36
C ARG A 102 2.29 -9.40 27.03
N GLN A 103 3.57 -9.08 26.87
CA GLN A 103 4.69 -9.77 27.53
C GLN A 103 4.93 -9.26 28.97
N LYS A 104 4.22 -8.21 29.40
CA LYS A 104 4.21 -7.68 30.77
C LYS A 104 3.05 -8.24 31.56
#